data_AF-M4HX57-F1
#
_entry.id   AF-M4HX57-F1
#
_cell.length_a   1.000
_cell.length_b   1.000
_cell.length_c   1.000
_cell.angle_alpha   90.00
_cell.angle_beta   90.00
_cell.angle_gamma   90.00
#
_symmetry.space_group_name_H-M   'P 1'
#
loop_
_entity.id
_entity.type
_entity.pdbx_description
1 polymer ?
#
loop_
_entity_poly.entity_id
_entity_poly.type
_entity_poly.pdbx_seq_one_letter_code
_entity_poly.pdbx_strand_id
1 'polypeptide(L)'
;MKTFATLTAAIAITSIVPAQAEQTFELPKFSQCSAAASASNTNDREVYRIFSDFYYEIEDPREYAITAVQNWATSYAEDCMDETTQISLDMVQCDTFIPGAAICRVESDEGDYVIVKDYVDSTNVVLSQHDQQTWPEVYASKDQETLWMARPELCYSELLEGGGDSQAYYLDAYNYRYFGDYRYVLAKSSRDLVQTLESQNSQCEYDTSGIEAYKMQCSETSQGTQVCASGSTGAGYFVFVSDDNHGMHVIFNRWD
;
A
#
# COMPACT_ATOMS: atom_id res chain seq x y z
N MET A 1 33.29 56.71 51.50
CA MET A 1 32.67 56.41 50.19
C MET A 1 32.90 54.94 49.91
N LYS A 2 31.85 54.12 49.93
CA LYS A 2 31.88 52.70 49.57
C LYS A 2 30.92 52.52 48.40
N THR A 3 31.45 52.16 47.25
CA THR A 3 30.71 51.90 46.00
C THR A 3 30.19 50.47 46.04
N PHE A 4 28.87 50.30 45.94
CA PHE A 4 28.24 49.01 45.71
C PHE A 4 28.30 48.71 44.21
N ALA A 5 28.98 47.62 43.83
CA ALA A 5 28.94 47.08 42.48
C ALA A 5 27.73 46.14 42.37
N THR A 6 26.79 46.51 41.50
CA THR A 6 25.63 45.69 41.15
C THR A 6 26.09 44.55 40.24
N LEU A 7 25.98 43.32 40.70
CA LEU A 7 26.24 42.12 39.90
C LEU A 7 24.97 41.81 39.07
N THR A 8 24.99 42.10 37.77
CA THR A 8 23.99 41.56 36.83
C THR A 8 24.49 40.21 36.34
N ALA A 9 23.88 39.14 36.84
CA ALA A 9 24.08 37.80 36.29
C ALA A 9 23.39 37.74 34.92
N ALA A 10 24.18 37.69 33.85
CA ALA A 10 23.68 37.33 32.54
C ALA A 10 23.41 35.82 32.55
N ILE A 11 22.15 35.42 32.70
CA ILE A 11 21.71 34.07 32.39
C ILE A 11 21.72 33.98 30.86
N ALA A 12 22.76 33.35 30.32
CA ALA A 12 22.75 32.90 28.93
C ALA A 12 21.69 31.80 28.84
N ILE A 13 20.47 32.17 28.44
CA ILE A 13 19.49 31.21 27.97
C ILE A 13 19.99 30.80 26.59
N THR A 14 20.82 29.76 26.54
CA THR A 14 21.00 28.99 25.31
C THR A 14 19.64 28.38 25.00
N SER A 15 18.86 29.08 24.20
CA SER A 15 17.71 28.51 23.51
C SER A 15 18.25 27.37 22.66
N ILE A 16 18.10 26.14 23.17
CA ILE A 16 18.15 24.94 22.36
C ILE A 16 17.00 25.12 21.37
N VAL A 17 17.32 25.60 20.17
CA VAL A 17 16.42 25.43 19.04
C VAL A 17 16.32 23.91 18.89
N PRO A 18 15.14 23.28 19.10
CA PRO A 18 15.02 21.88 18.75
C PRO A 18 15.41 21.80 17.28
N ALA A 19 16.36 20.93 16.95
CA ALA A 19 16.62 20.59 15.56
C ALA A 19 15.24 20.28 14.94
N GLN A 20 14.79 21.09 13.98
CA GLN A 20 13.62 20.71 13.20
C GLN A 20 13.99 19.36 12.61
N ALA A 21 13.28 18.31 13.00
CA ALA A 21 13.35 17.02 12.34
C ALA A 21 13.31 17.26 10.82
N GLU A 22 14.18 16.58 10.08
CA GLU A 22 14.27 16.74 8.62
C GLU A 22 12.85 16.68 8.02
N GLN A 23 12.40 17.79 7.45
CA GLN A 23 11.05 17.89 6.89
C GLN A 23 10.98 17.32 5.48
N THR A 24 12.10 16.82 4.97
CA THR A 24 12.27 16.36 3.60
C THR A 24 13.19 15.16 3.56
N PHE A 25 12.84 14.18 2.75
CA PHE A 25 13.48 12.89 2.59
C PHE A 25 13.80 12.68 1.11
N GLU A 26 14.86 11.94 0.81
CA GLU A 26 15.18 11.55 -0.55
C GLU A 26 14.58 10.18 -0.84
N LEU A 27 13.74 10.12 -1.88
CA LEU A 27 13.20 8.88 -2.41
C LEU A 27 13.59 8.72 -3.87
N PRO A 28 13.87 7.49 -4.33
CA PRO A 28 14.32 7.31 -5.70
C PRO A 28 13.16 7.50 -6.68
N LYS A 29 13.48 7.86 -7.92
CA LYS A 29 12.46 8.03 -8.96
C LYS A 29 11.91 6.69 -9.43
N PHE A 30 10.59 6.63 -9.55
CA PHE A 30 9.86 5.46 -10.04
C PHE A 30 10.34 4.99 -11.42
N SER A 31 10.50 5.89 -12.39
CA SER A 31 10.88 5.53 -13.77
C SER A 31 12.20 4.76 -13.85
N GLN A 32 13.18 5.14 -13.02
CA GLN A 32 14.47 4.47 -12.96
C GLN A 32 14.38 3.16 -12.16
N CYS A 33 13.69 3.18 -11.03
CA CYS A 33 13.64 2.01 -10.15
C CYS A 33 12.78 0.88 -10.68
N SER A 34 11.65 1.16 -11.31
CA SER A 34 10.81 0.10 -11.91
C SER A 34 11.56 -0.67 -12.99
N ALA A 35 12.40 0.01 -13.78
CA ALA A 35 13.25 -0.62 -14.79
C ALA A 35 14.44 -1.40 -14.21
N ALA A 36 14.95 -0.99 -13.05
CA ALA A 36 16.11 -1.62 -12.39
C ALA A 36 15.71 -2.70 -11.37
N ALA A 37 14.43 -2.78 -11.01
CA ALA A 37 13.95 -3.71 -10.00
C ALA A 37 14.20 -5.17 -10.41
N SER A 38 14.69 -5.95 -9.44
CA SER A 38 14.74 -7.41 -9.52
C SER A 38 13.35 -8.02 -9.56
N ALA A 39 13.24 -9.31 -9.87
CA ALA A 39 11.94 -9.97 -9.87
C ALA A 39 11.26 -9.91 -8.48
N SER A 40 9.97 -9.59 -8.48
CA SER A 40 9.12 -9.63 -7.29
C SER A 40 9.17 -10.98 -6.55
N ASN A 41 9.01 -10.92 -5.23
CA ASN A 41 8.93 -12.08 -4.33
C ASN A 41 7.49 -12.48 -3.97
N THR A 42 6.50 -11.95 -4.69
CA THR A 42 5.08 -12.31 -4.59
C THR A 42 4.59 -12.94 -5.90
N ASN A 43 3.30 -13.28 -6.01
CA ASN A 43 2.70 -13.74 -7.26
C ASN A 43 2.27 -12.58 -8.18
N ASP A 44 2.49 -11.35 -7.75
CA ASP A 44 2.36 -10.16 -8.58
C ASP A 44 3.75 -9.74 -9.08
N ARG A 45 3.84 -9.29 -10.33
CA ARG A 45 5.09 -8.84 -10.96
C ARG A 45 5.65 -7.56 -10.35
N GLU A 46 4.80 -6.69 -9.79
CA GLU A 46 5.18 -5.34 -9.34
C GLU A 46 4.91 -5.11 -7.84
N VAL A 47 4.71 -6.17 -7.06
CA VAL A 47 4.48 -6.07 -5.60
C VAL A 47 5.56 -6.80 -4.82
N TYR A 48 6.27 -6.07 -3.98
CA TYR A 48 7.38 -6.60 -3.19
C TYR A 48 7.00 -6.65 -1.74
N ARG A 49 7.08 -7.83 -1.13
CA ARG A 49 6.87 -8.00 0.31
C ARG A 49 8.21 -7.87 1.04
N ILE A 50 8.34 -6.86 1.88
CA ILE A 50 9.53 -6.62 2.71
C ILE A 50 9.23 -6.90 4.18
N PHE A 51 10.26 -7.32 4.91
CA PHE A 51 10.19 -7.42 6.36
C PHE A 51 10.33 -6.03 6.98
N SER A 52 9.46 -5.69 7.91
CA SER A 52 9.23 -4.33 8.38
C SER A 52 9.45 -4.18 9.88
N ASP A 53 10.62 -4.61 10.37
CA ASP A 53 11.02 -4.47 11.77
C ASP A 53 10.95 -3.02 12.29
N PHE A 54 11.18 -2.06 11.40
CA PHE A 54 11.08 -0.63 11.68
C PHE A 54 9.65 -0.15 11.96
N TYR A 55 8.63 -0.99 11.74
CA TYR A 55 7.23 -0.65 12.02
C TYR A 55 7.00 -0.29 13.50
N TYR A 56 7.61 -1.04 14.43
CA TYR A 56 7.46 -0.76 15.86
C TYR A 56 8.25 0.48 16.31
N GLU A 57 9.11 1.02 15.43
CA GLU A 57 9.99 2.16 15.72
C GLU A 57 9.40 3.47 15.17
N ILE A 58 8.56 3.41 14.14
CA ILE A 58 8.02 4.58 13.43
C ILE A 58 6.50 4.69 13.66
N GLU A 59 6.08 5.68 14.44
CA GLU A 59 4.66 5.92 14.74
C GLU A 59 3.92 6.65 13.62
N ASP A 60 4.59 7.51 12.84
CA ASP A 60 3.96 8.24 11.74
C ASP A 60 3.89 7.37 10.48
N PRO A 61 2.68 7.01 9.99
CA PRO A 61 2.54 6.14 8.82
C PRO A 61 3.18 6.72 7.56
N ARG A 62 3.39 8.04 7.50
CA ARG A 62 4.02 8.72 6.36
C ARG A 62 5.52 8.51 6.35
N GLU A 63 6.16 8.67 7.51
CA GLU A 63 7.58 8.36 7.69
C GLU A 63 7.84 6.87 7.45
N TYR A 64 6.92 6.03 7.95
CA TYR A 64 6.94 4.59 7.70
C TYR A 64 6.95 4.25 6.20
N ALA A 65 6.08 4.90 5.42
CA ALA A 65 5.99 4.69 3.98
C ALA A 65 7.29 5.08 3.26
N ILE A 66 7.89 6.21 3.65
CA ILE A 66 9.19 6.66 3.13
C ILE A 66 10.27 5.62 3.42
N THR A 67 10.36 5.15 4.67
CA THR A 67 11.33 4.12 5.06
C THR A 67 11.09 2.81 4.30
N ALA A 68 9.84 2.41 4.07
CA ALA A 68 9.51 1.22 3.30
C ALA A 68 10.00 1.32 1.84
N VAL A 69 9.84 2.48 1.18
CA VAL A 69 10.35 2.70 -0.19
C VAL A 69 11.88 2.66 -0.21
N GLN A 70 12.56 3.28 0.75
CA GLN A 70 14.02 3.25 0.83
C GLN A 70 14.57 1.84 1.06
N ASN A 71 13.92 1.08 1.95
CA ASN A 71 14.27 -0.30 2.23
C ASN A 71 14.06 -1.20 1.01
N TRP A 72 12.92 -1.03 0.33
CA TRP A 72 12.63 -1.71 -0.92
C TRP A 72 13.69 -1.42 -1.98
N ALA A 73 13.99 -0.13 -2.22
CA ALA A 73 14.94 0.26 -3.25
C ALA A 73 16.34 -0.32 -2.99
N THR A 74 16.79 -0.28 -1.72
CA THR A 74 18.07 -0.88 -1.32
C THR A 74 18.10 -2.41 -1.54
N SER A 75 16.97 -3.08 -1.34
CA SER A 75 16.90 -4.55 -1.36
C SER A 75 16.63 -5.12 -2.75
N TYR A 76 15.89 -4.39 -3.59
CA TYR A 76 15.36 -4.90 -4.86
C TYR A 76 15.75 -4.07 -6.07
N ALA A 77 16.25 -2.84 -5.90
CA ALA A 77 16.57 -1.93 -7.00
C ALA A 77 17.81 -1.06 -6.68
N GLU A 78 18.88 -1.66 -6.13
CA GLU A 78 20.06 -0.93 -5.59
C GLU A 78 20.66 0.07 -6.61
N ASP A 79 20.63 -0.27 -7.89
CA ASP A 79 21.15 0.54 -9.00
C ASP A 79 20.30 1.78 -9.37
N CYS A 80 19.16 2.02 -8.70
CA CYS A 80 18.28 3.15 -9.01
C CYS A 80 18.37 4.32 -8.01
N MET A 81 19.21 4.21 -6.98
CA MET A 81 19.33 5.23 -5.93
C MET A 81 20.13 6.49 -6.35
N ASP A 82 20.66 6.53 -7.57
CA ASP A 82 21.46 7.63 -8.09
C ASP A 82 20.62 8.88 -8.48
N GLU A 83 19.34 8.71 -8.84
CA GLU A 83 18.42 9.82 -9.04
C GLU A 83 17.26 9.79 -8.04
N THR A 84 17.25 10.77 -7.14
CA THR A 84 16.20 10.93 -6.14
C THR A 84 15.36 12.17 -6.37
N THR A 85 14.18 12.16 -5.75
CA THR A 85 13.30 13.30 -5.60
C THR A 85 13.12 13.58 -4.11
N GLN A 86 13.18 14.85 -3.77
CA GLN A 86 12.94 15.32 -2.41
C GLN A 86 11.43 15.30 -2.12
N ILE A 87 11.04 14.56 -1.08
CA ILE A 87 9.64 14.36 -0.64
C ILE A 87 9.50 14.84 0.80
N SER A 88 8.45 15.60 1.11
CA SER A 88 8.09 15.94 2.50
C SER A 88 6.93 15.08 3.00
N LEU A 89 6.76 14.98 4.33
CA LEU A 89 5.71 14.14 4.91
C LEU A 89 4.30 14.51 4.42
N ASP A 90 4.02 15.79 4.17
CA ASP A 90 2.73 16.26 3.66
C ASP A 90 2.44 15.85 2.21
N MET A 91 3.45 15.40 1.47
CA MET A 91 3.28 14.82 0.14
C MET A 91 2.87 13.34 0.18
N VAL A 92 3.02 12.67 1.33
CA VAL A 92 2.64 11.26 1.51
C VAL A 92 1.19 11.17 1.97
N GLN A 93 0.36 10.46 1.20
CA GLN A 93 -1.07 10.32 1.48
C GLN A 93 -1.38 8.94 2.07
N CYS A 94 -1.80 8.90 3.34
CA CYS A 94 -2.14 7.64 4.02
C CYS A 94 -3.64 7.53 4.31
N ASP A 95 -4.26 6.47 3.80
CA ASP A 95 -5.62 6.07 4.10
C ASP A 95 -5.67 5.11 5.29
N THR A 96 -6.74 5.23 6.08
CA THR A 96 -7.00 4.39 7.26
C THR A 96 -8.25 3.54 7.07
N PHE A 97 -8.44 3.04 5.83
CA PHE A 97 -9.58 2.18 5.47
C PHE A 97 -9.67 0.93 6.36
N ILE A 98 -8.50 0.46 6.81
CA ILE A 98 -8.32 -0.72 7.65
C ILE A 98 -7.70 -0.25 8.97
N PRO A 99 -8.36 -0.45 10.12
CA PRO A 99 -7.80 -0.06 11.42
C PRO A 99 -6.46 -0.74 11.69
N GLY A 100 -5.44 0.04 12.01
CA GLY A 100 -4.10 -0.47 12.36
C GLY A 100 -3.22 -0.87 11.17
N ALA A 101 -3.73 -0.85 9.94
CA ALA A 101 -2.99 -1.14 8.72
C ALA A 101 -3.20 0.00 7.70
N ALA A 102 -2.39 1.05 7.83
CA ALA A 102 -2.48 2.19 6.92
C ALA A 102 -2.03 1.79 5.50
N ILE A 103 -2.68 2.40 4.51
CA ILE A 103 -2.26 2.31 3.11
C ILE A 103 -1.75 3.67 2.70
N CYS A 104 -0.45 3.79 2.45
CA CYS A 104 0.20 5.04 2.12
C CYS A 104 0.60 5.09 0.65
N ARG A 105 0.58 6.28 0.07
CA ARG A 105 0.94 6.52 -1.33
C ARG A 105 1.99 7.61 -1.38
N VAL A 106 3.04 7.34 -2.14
CA VAL A 106 4.09 8.30 -2.48
C VAL A 106 4.09 8.45 -3.99
N GLU A 107 3.61 9.60 -4.47
CA GLU A 107 3.57 9.89 -5.90
C GLU A 107 4.97 10.24 -6.42
N SER A 108 5.33 9.72 -7.59
CA SER A 108 6.61 9.99 -8.29
C SER A 108 6.35 10.52 -9.71
N ASP A 109 7.35 10.43 -10.58
CA ASP A 109 7.37 10.89 -11.96
C ASP A 109 6.53 10.09 -12.96
N GLU A 110 6.71 8.76 -13.04
CA GLU A 110 5.99 7.88 -13.99
C GLU A 110 5.10 6.84 -13.29
N GLY A 111 5.06 6.86 -11.96
CA GLY A 111 4.29 5.92 -11.16
C GLY A 111 4.21 6.34 -9.70
N ASP A 112 3.45 5.57 -8.94
CA ASP A 112 3.25 5.72 -7.51
C ASP A 112 3.84 4.51 -6.78
N TYR A 113 4.49 4.77 -5.65
CA TYR A 113 4.76 3.74 -4.67
C TYR A 113 3.57 3.64 -3.72
N VAL A 114 2.88 2.50 -3.72
CA VAL A 114 1.79 2.24 -2.78
C VAL A 114 2.27 1.26 -1.72
N ILE A 115 2.27 1.73 -0.47
CA ILE A 115 2.74 0.99 0.70
C ILE A 115 1.52 0.43 1.41
N VAL A 116 1.40 -0.89 1.39
CA VAL A 116 0.31 -1.62 2.05
C VAL A 116 0.90 -2.38 3.23
N LYS A 117 0.66 -1.84 4.43
CA LYS A 117 1.05 -2.50 5.68
C LYS A 117 0.22 -3.77 5.86
N ASP A 118 0.86 -4.89 6.17
CA ASP A 118 0.17 -6.07 6.68
C ASP A 118 -0.18 -5.88 8.17
N TYR A 119 -0.97 -6.77 8.77
CA TYR A 119 -1.31 -6.61 10.19
C TYR A 119 -0.14 -6.88 11.16
N VAL A 120 0.91 -7.58 10.72
CA VAL A 120 1.96 -8.13 11.58
C VAL A 120 3.29 -7.41 11.34
N ASP A 121 4.23 -8.02 10.64
CA ASP A 121 5.64 -7.59 10.54
C ASP A 121 6.13 -7.43 9.09
N SER A 122 5.25 -7.56 8.09
CA SER A 122 5.62 -7.33 6.70
C SER A 122 4.93 -6.11 6.10
N THR A 123 5.39 -5.71 4.93
CA THR A 123 4.79 -4.62 4.15
C THR A 123 4.97 -4.91 2.69
N ASN A 124 3.93 -4.59 1.93
CA ASN A 124 3.97 -4.69 0.50
C ASN A 124 4.26 -3.30 -0.06
N VAL A 125 5.28 -3.19 -0.92
CA VAL A 125 5.54 -2.03 -1.75
C VAL A 125 5.09 -2.38 -3.16
N VAL A 126 4.05 -1.69 -3.61
CA VAL A 126 3.47 -1.84 -4.95
C VAL A 126 4.04 -0.76 -5.84
N LEU A 127 4.55 -1.17 -7.00
CA LEU A 127 4.94 -0.24 -8.06
C LEU A 127 3.76 -0.10 -9.02
N SER A 128 3.01 0.99 -8.89
CA SER A 128 1.86 1.28 -9.76
C SER A 128 2.29 2.29 -10.80
N GLN A 129 2.29 1.91 -12.08
CA GLN A 129 2.59 2.86 -13.15
C GLN A 129 1.42 3.83 -13.33
N HIS A 130 1.73 5.11 -13.57
CA HIS A 130 0.70 6.09 -13.89
C HIS A 130 0.05 5.71 -15.22
N ASP A 131 -1.26 5.53 -15.17
CA ASP A 131 -2.02 5.29 -16.39
C ASP A 131 -2.79 6.56 -16.78
N GLN A 132 -2.89 6.77 -18.09
CA GLN A 132 -3.84 7.72 -18.68
C GLN A 132 -5.23 7.10 -18.87
N GLN A 133 -5.44 5.84 -18.48
CA GLN A 133 -6.74 5.19 -18.51
C GLN A 133 -7.70 5.78 -17.48
N THR A 134 -8.97 5.87 -17.86
CA THR A 134 -10.03 6.29 -16.94
C THR A 134 -10.69 5.05 -16.37
N TRP A 135 -10.42 4.75 -15.09
CA TRP A 135 -11.21 3.79 -14.34
C TRP A 135 -12.63 4.31 -14.15
N PRO A 136 -13.65 3.43 -14.12
CA PRO A 136 -15.00 3.86 -13.81
C PRO A 136 -15.07 4.63 -12.49
N GLU A 137 -15.82 5.73 -12.47
CA GLU A 137 -16.03 6.47 -11.21
C GLU A 137 -16.75 5.60 -10.16
N VAL A 138 -16.48 5.88 -8.88
CA VAL A 138 -17.07 5.16 -7.76
C VAL A 138 -18.48 5.69 -7.46
N TYR A 139 -19.51 5.10 -8.07
CA TYR A 139 -20.92 5.50 -7.85
C TYR A 139 -21.67 4.54 -6.92
N ALA A 140 -22.25 5.03 -5.82
CA ALA A 140 -22.94 4.18 -4.84
C ALA A 140 -24.18 3.37 -5.34
N SER A 141 -24.59 3.43 -6.61
CA SER A 141 -25.80 2.74 -7.05
C SER A 141 -25.83 2.38 -8.53
N LYS A 142 -25.59 1.10 -8.84
CA LYS A 142 -26.31 0.19 -9.76
C LYS A 142 -25.46 -1.00 -10.19
N ASP A 143 -24.15 -0.81 -10.23
CA ASP A 143 -23.17 -1.86 -10.52
C ASP A 143 -22.56 -2.32 -9.20
N GLN A 144 -23.29 -3.19 -8.49
CA GLN A 144 -22.83 -3.79 -7.24
C GLN A 144 -22.54 -5.26 -7.48
N GLU A 145 -21.46 -5.74 -6.85
CA GLU A 145 -21.12 -7.16 -6.82
C GLU A 145 -20.68 -7.52 -5.40
N THR A 146 -20.67 -8.80 -5.11
CA THR A 146 -20.08 -9.36 -3.91
C THR A 146 -18.58 -9.53 -4.15
N LEU A 147 -17.74 -8.88 -3.35
CA LEU A 147 -16.35 -9.26 -3.15
C LEU A 147 -16.31 -10.62 -2.46
N TRP A 148 -15.58 -11.55 -3.04
CA TRP A 148 -15.48 -12.90 -2.52
C TRP A 148 -14.22 -13.03 -1.70
N MET A 149 -14.37 -13.47 -0.45
CA MET A 149 -13.22 -13.90 0.33
C MET A 149 -13.37 -15.36 0.75
N ALA A 150 -12.28 -16.10 0.67
CA ALA A 150 -12.23 -17.45 1.22
C ALA A 150 -12.47 -17.42 2.74
N ARG A 151 -13.15 -18.45 3.27
CA ARG A 151 -13.21 -18.66 4.71
C ARG A 151 -11.81 -19.05 5.23
N PRO A 152 -11.28 -18.30 6.22
CA PRO A 152 -9.93 -18.49 6.75
C PRO A 152 -9.61 -19.90 7.19
N GLU A 153 -10.56 -20.50 7.92
CA GLU A 153 -10.37 -21.77 8.60
C GLU A 153 -10.29 -22.96 7.65
N LEU A 154 -10.54 -22.77 6.35
CA LEU A 154 -10.59 -23.85 5.37
C LEU A 154 -9.48 -23.78 4.31
N CYS A 155 -9.02 -22.59 3.86
CA CYS A 155 -8.22 -22.49 2.61
C CYS A 155 -7.21 -21.31 2.52
N TYR A 156 -6.62 -20.85 3.63
CA TYR A 156 -5.63 -19.77 3.58
C TYR A 156 -4.32 -20.12 2.88
N SER A 157 -3.93 -21.39 2.89
CA SER A 157 -2.70 -21.87 2.28
C SER A 157 -2.55 -21.45 0.83
N GLU A 158 -3.64 -21.40 0.07
CA GLU A 158 -3.66 -21.11 -1.36
C GLU A 158 -3.75 -19.62 -1.66
N LEU A 159 -4.44 -18.84 -0.83
CA LEU A 159 -4.42 -17.37 -0.94
C LEU A 159 -3.10 -16.78 -0.46
N LEU A 160 -2.28 -17.56 0.25
CA LEU A 160 -0.98 -17.12 0.73
C LEU A 160 0.16 -17.75 -0.07
N GLU A 161 -0.02 -18.95 -0.63
CA GLU A 161 1.00 -19.75 -1.34
C GLU A 161 2.37 -19.82 -0.64
N GLY A 162 2.38 -19.84 0.70
CA GLY A 162 3.62 -19.81 1.49
C GLY A 162 4.18 -18.41 1.74
N GLY A 163 3.44 -17.37 1.38
CA GLY A 163 3.71 -15.95 1.63
C GLY A 163 3.62 -15.51 3.09
N GLY A 164 3.45 -16.44 4.03
CA GLY A 164 3.28 -16.11 5.44
C GLY A 164 1.93 -15.47 5.68
N ASP A 165 1.92 -14.16 5.94
CA ASP A 165 0.74 -13.42 6.41
C ASP A 165 0.15 -12.48 5.35
N SER A 166 0.83 -12.36 4.21
CA SER A 166 0.42 -11.53 3.07
C SER A 166 0.82 -12.18 1.75
N GLN A 167 -0.02 -12.06 0.72
CA GLN A 167 0.36 -12.40 -0.65
C GLN A 167 -0.33 -11.47 -1.65
N ALA A 168 0.39 -11.16 -2.73
CA ALA A 168 -0.10 -10.30 -3.80
C ALA A 168 -0.30 -11.10 -5.09
N TYR A 169 -1.31 -10.69 -5.86
CA TYR A 169 -1.71 -11.29 -7.14
C TYR A 169 -1.98 -10.21 -8.16
N TYR A 170 -1.52 -10.42 -9.39
CA TYR A 170 -1.85 -9.56 -10.52
C TYR A 170 -3.12 -10.06 -11.23
N LEU A 171 -4.04 -9.16 -11.51
CA LEU A 171 -5.26 -9.45 -12.28
C LEU A 171 -5.43 -8.48 -13.44
N ASP A 172 -5.80 -9.02 -14.61
CA ASP A 172 -6.20 -8.22 -15.77
C ASP A 172 -7.72 -7.95 -15.72
N ALA A 173 -8.08 -6.69 -15.48
CA ALA A 173 -9.47 -6.24 -15.38
C ALA A 173 -10.07 -5.76 -16.71
N TYR A 174 -9.40 -5.99 -17.85
CA TYR A 174 -9.81 -5.50 -19.17
C TYR A 174 -11.28 -5.80 -19.51
N ASN A 175 -11.75 -7.00 -19.18
CA ASN A 175 -13.12 -7.44 -19.47
C ASN A 175 -14.19 -6.74 -18.61
N TYR A 176 -13.78 -6.10 -17.52
CA TYR A 176 -14.64 -5.48 -16.52
C TYR A 176 -14.50 -3.94 -16.48
N ARG A 177 -13.54 -3.35 -17.21
CA ARG A 177 -13.29 -1.90 -17.18
C ARG A 177 -14.46 -1.00 -17.61
N TYR A 178 -15.47 -1.54 -18.29
CA TYR A 178 -16.61 -0.77 -18.79
C TYR A 178 -17.84 -0.78 -17.88
N PHE A 179 -17.76 -1.44 -16.73
CA PHE A 179 -18.81 -1.39 -15.72
C PHE A 179 -18.82 -0.02 -15.06
N GLY A 180 -19.98 0.48 -14.63
CA GLY A 180 -20.14 1.85 -14.15
C GLY A 180 -19.66 2.09 -12.73
N ASP A 181 -19.02 1.14 -12.05
CA ASP A 181 -18.45 1.32 -10.70
C ASP A 181 -17.14 0.51 -10.58
N TYR A 182 -16.05 1.16 -10.17
CA TYR A 182 -14.76 0.49 -9.97
C TYR A 182 -14.82 -0.64 -8.94
N ARG A 183 -15.61 -0.50 -7.88
CA ARG A 183 -15.74 -1.53 -6.83
C ARG A 183 -16.35 -2.82 -7.37
N TYR A 184 -17.18 -2.72 -8.41
CA TYR A 184 -17.68 -3.88 -9.14
C TYR A 184 -16.53 -4.66 -9.79
N VAL A 185 -15.64 -3.93 -10.49
CA VAL A 185 -14.46 -4.48 -11.15
C VAL A 185 -13.59 -5.22 -10.13
N LEU A 186 -13.31 -4.58 -9.00
CA LEU A 186 -12.54 -5.18 -7.91
C LEU A 186 -13.17 -6.47 -7.38
N ALA A 187 -14.47 -6.43 -7.08
CA ALA A 187 -15.20 -7.57 -6.56
C ALA A 187 -15.23 -8.75 -7.55
N LYS A 188 -15.41 -8.48 -8.84
CA LYS A 188 -15.38 -9.49 -9.90
C LYS A 188 -14.00 -10.11 -10.06
N SER A 189 -12.95 -9.30 -10.15
CA SER A 189 -11.60 -9.81 -10.32
C SER A 189 -11.18 -10.65 -9.10
N SER A 190 -11.52 -10.21 -7.88
CA SER A 190 -11.28 -10.99 -6.66
C SER A 190 -12.05 -12.32 -6.64
N ARG A 191 -13.32 -12.35 -7.08
CA ARG A 191 -14.06 -13.60 -7.26
C ARG A 191 -13.34 -14.56 -8.20
N ASP A 192 -12.91 -14.06 -9.35
CA ASP A 192 -12.26 -14.88 -10.37
C ASP A 192 -10.91 -15.43 -9.86
N LEU A 193 -10.17 -14.64 -9.07
CA LEU A 193 -8.97 -15.09 -8.36
C LEU A 193 -9.30 -16.26 -7.42
N VAL A 194 -10.27 -16.07 -6.51
CA VAL A 194 -10.65 -17.10 -5.52
C VAL A 194 -11.15 -18.37 -6.21
N GLN A 195 -12.00 -18.25 -7.23
CA GLN A 195 -12.51 -19.41 -7.99
C GLN A 195 -11.40 -20.13 -8.76
N THR A 196 -10.44 -19.40 -9.30
CA THR A 196 -9.29 -20.00 -9.98
C THR A 196 -8.46 -20.82 -9.01
N LEU A 197 -8.13 -20.26 -7.83
CA LEU A 197 -7.37 -20.97 -6.79
C LEU A 197 -8.14 -22.19 -6.25
N GLU A 198 -9.45 -22.07 -6.05
CA GLU A 198 -10.33 -23.20 -5.69
C GLU A 198 -10.25 -24.33 -6.71
N SER A 199 -10.37 -24.02 -8.00
CA SER A 199 -10.37 -25.03 -9.06
C SER A 199 -9.04 -25.79 -9.19
N GLN A 200 -7.93 -25.17 -8.79
CA GLN A 200 -6.59 -25.76 -8.87
C GLN A 200 -6.33 -26.77 -7.75
N ASN A 201 -7.02 -26.67 -6.61
CA ASN A 201 -6.75 -27.53 -5.46
C ASN A 201 -8.01 -28.24 -4.93
N SER A 202 -8.15 -29.53 -5.26
CA SER A 202 -9.32 -30.36 -4.93
C SER A 202 -9.47 -30.73 -3.45
N GLN A 203 -8.53 -30.32 -2.59
CA GLN A 203 -8.55 -30.61 -1.14
C GLN A 203 -9.15 -29.49 -0.29
N CYS A 204 -9.35 -28.31 -0.88
CA CYS A 204 -9.82 -27.11 -0.21
C CYS A 204 -11.24 -26.77 -0.69
N GLU A 205 -12.23 -26.88 0.19
CA GLU A 205 -13.58 -26.37 -0.08
C GLU A 205 -13.65 -24.90 0.35
N TYR A 206 -13.69 -24.01 -0.64
CA TYR A 206 -13.78 -22.58 -0.38
C TYR A 206 -15.22 -22.23 -0.03
N ASP A 207 -15.56 -22.27 1.26
CA ASP A 207 -16.71 -21.50 1.71
C ASP A 207 -16.36 -20.02 1.53
N THR A 208 -17.25 -19.29 0.88
CA THR A 208 -17.00 -17.91 0.47
C THR A 208 -17.85 -16.98 1.32
N SER A 209 -17.21 -15.96 1.89
CA SER A 209 -17.89 -14.88 2.58
C SER A 209 -17.98 -13.69 1.64
N GLY A 210 -19.20 -13.28 1.37
CA GLY A 210 -19.48 -12.15 0.51
C GLY A 210 -19.42 -10.82 1.25
N ILE A 211 -18.64 -9.88 0.73
CA ILE A 211 -18.69 -8.47 1.14
C ILE A 211 -19.22 -7.66 -0.02
N GLU A 212 -20.24 -6.85 0.20
CA GLU A 212 -20.79 -6.05 -0.88
C GLU A 212 -19.77 -4.99 -1.32
N ALA A 213 -19.52 -4.89 -2.63
CA ALA A 213 -18.55 -3.97 -3.25
C ALA A 213 -18.71 -2.54 -2.75
N TYR A 214 -19.95 -2.08 -2.51
CA TYR A 214 -20.21 -0.73 -2.02
C TYR A 214 -19.61 -0.46 -0.62
N LYS A 215 -19.29 -1.50 0.15
CA LYS A 215 -18.62 -1.41 1.46
C LYS A 215 -17.10 -1.23 1.35
N MET A 216 -16.54 -1.37 0.15
CA MET A 216 -15.16 -0.97 -0.11
C MET A 216 -15.03 0.55 -0.01
N GLN A 217 -13.96 0.98 0.65
CA GLN A 217 -13.54 2.37 0.69
C GLN A 217 -12.43 2.55 -0.33
N CYS A 218 -12.48 3.65 -1.07
CA CYS A 218 -11.57 3.93 -2.17
C CYS A 218 -11.07 5.37 -2.11
N SER A 219 -9.86 5.58 -2.58
CA SER A 219 -9.20 6.86 -2.82
C SER A 219 -8.49 6.82 -4.17
N GLU A 220 -8.10 7.99 -4.67
CA GLU A 220 -7.37 8.14 -5.93
C GLU A 220 -6.22 9.13 -5.70
N THR A 221 -5.05 8.86 -6.28
CA THR A 221 -3.91 9.79 -6.30
C THR A 221 -4.13 10.91 -7.31
N SER A 222 -3.29 11.94 -7.29
CA SER A 222 -3.43 13.05 -8.24
C SER A 222 -3.22 12.65 -9.70
N GLN A 223 -2.55 11.50 -9.92
CA GLN A 223 -2.25 10.92 -11.24
C GLN A 223 -3.19 9.77 -11.62
N GLY A 224 -4.23 9.48 -10.82
CA GLY A 224 -5.28 8.53 -11.19
C GLY A 224 -5.11 7.10 -10.68
N THR A 225 -4.09 6.80 -9.88
CA THR A 225 -3.96 5.49 -9.23
C THR A 225 -5.04 5.34 -8.16
N GLN A 226 -5.96 4.40 -8.38
CA GLN A 226 -7.03 4.07 -7.47
C GLN A 226 -6.60 3.01 -6.48
N VAL A 227 -6.87 3.29 -5.20
CA VAL A 227 -6.60 2.38 -4.09
C VAL A 227 -7.88 2.12 -3.35
N CYS A 228 -8.25 0.86 -3.20
CA CYS A 228 -9.44 0.46 -2.47
C CYS A 228 -9.14 -0.63 -1.46
N ALA A 229 -9.88 -0.65 -0.35
CA ALA A 229 -9.80 -1.71 0.62
C ALA A 229 -11.16 -2.03 1.25
N SER A 230 -11.27 -3.25 1.79
CA SER A 230 -12.40 -3.66 2.61
C SER A 230 -11.95 -3.93 4.04
N GLY A 231 -12.27 -3.02 4.97
CA GLY A 231 -11.86 -3.15 6.38
C GLY A 231 -12.74 -4.06 7.26
N SER A 232 -13.85 -4.61 6.74
CA SER A 232 -14.83 -5.37 7.54
C SER A 232 -14.92 -6.82 7.12
N THR A 233 -13.82 -7.53 7.27
CA THR A 233 -13.78 -8.97 7.06
C THR A 233 -13.22 -9.57 8.34
N GLY A 234 -13.88 -10.58 8.92
CA GLY A 234 -13.41 -11.22 10.16
C GLY A 234 -12.17 -12.12 9.96
N ALA A 235 -11.55 -12.05 8.79
CA ALA A 235 -10.66 -13.03 8.21
C ALA A 235 -9.30 -12.39 7.89
N GLY A 236 -9.34 -11.40 7.00
CA GLY A 236 -8.19 -10.62 6.57
C GLY A 236 -8.67 -9.34 5.90
N TYR A 237 -7.97 -8.86 4.90
CA TYR A 237 -8.49 -7.81 4.03
C TYR A 237 -7.80 -7.88 2.68
N PHE A 238 -8.55 -7.48 1.65
CA PHE A 238 -7.97 -7.19 0.35
C PHE A 238 -7.69 -5.70 0.23
N VAL A 239 -6.52 -5.39 -0.30
CA VAL A 239 -6.18 -4.08 -0.85
C VAL A 239 -6.04 -4.23 -2.35
N PHE A 240 -6.64 -3.30 -3.07
CA PHE A 240 -6.62 -3.24 -4.52
C PHE A 240 -5.91 -1.96 -4.92
N VAL A 241 -4.93 -2.08 -5.80
CA VAL A 241 -4.22 -0.95 -6.39
C VAL A 241 -4.34 -1.07 -7.89
N SER A 242 -4.91 -0.07 -8.56
CA SER A 242 -4.92 -0.03 -10.01
C SER A 242 -3.51 0.13 -10.57
N ASP A 243 -3.27 -0.47 -11.73
CA ASP A 243 -2.02 -0.36 -12.47
C ASP A 243 -2.30 -0.02 -13.94
N ASP A 244 -1.24 0.15 -14.72
CA ASP A 244 -1.31 0.40 -16.15
C ASP A 244 -2.08 -0.69 -16.91
N ASN A 245 -2.69 -0.30 -18.03
CA ASN A 245 -3.26 -1.21 -19.01
C ASN A 245 -4.24 -2.24 -18.39
N HIS A 246 -5.15 -1.75 -17.55
CA HIS A 246 -6.16 -2.54 -16.82
C HIS A 246 -5.60 -3.55 -15.80
N GLY A 247 -4.33 -3.40 -15.44
CA GLY A 247 -3.74 -4.15 -14.36
C GLY A 247 -4.35 -3.76 -13.02
N MET A 248 -4.46 -4.75 -12.13
CA MET A 248 -4.79 -4.53 -10.73
C MET A 248 -3.92 -5.42 -9.88
N HIS A 249 -3.24 -4.81 -8.93
CA HIS A 249 -2.55 -5.52 -7.86
C HIS A 249 -3.54 -5.79 -6.74
N VAL A 250 -3.69 -7.06 -6.40
CA VAL A 250 -4.59 -7.52 -5.34
C VAL A 250 -3.77 -8.13 -4.24
N ILE A 251 -3.77 -7.48 -3.08
CA ILE A 251 -3.00 -7.90 -1.92
C ILE A 251 -3.96 -8.45 -0.89
N PHE A 252 -3.83 -9.73 -0.60
CA PHE A 252 -4.51 -10.36 0.52
C PHE A 252 -3.61 -10.34 1.75
N ASN A 253 -4.09 -9.75 2.84
CA ASN A 253 -3.42 -9.81 4.15
C ASN A 253 -4.33 -10.54 5.12
N ARG A 254 -3.79 -11.47 5.91
CA ARG A 254 -4.52 -12.11 7.01
C ARG A 254 -4.44 -11.26 8.28
N TRP A 255 -5.40 -11.41 9.19
CA TRP A 255 -5.42 -10.67 10.47
C TRP A 255 -4.62 -11.33 11.60
N ASP A 256 -4.26 -12.60 11.46
CA ASP A 256 -3.72 -13.44 12.55
C ASP A 256 -2.21 -13.63 12.51
#